data_AF-A0A7S3FXY5-F1
#
_entry.id   AF-A0A7S3FXY5-F1
#
_cell.length_a   1.000
_cell.length_b   1.000
_cell.length_c   1.000
_cell.angle_alpha   90.00
_cell.angle_beta   90.00
_cell.angle_gamma   90.00
#
_symmetry.space_group_name_H-M   'P 1'
#
loop_
_entity.id
_entity.type
_entity.pdbx_description
1 polymer ?
#
loop_
_entity_poly.entity_id
_entity_poly.type
_entity_poly.pdbx_seq_one_letter_code
_entity_poly.pdbx_strand_id
1 'polypeptide(L)'
;MSLLGNAFNSSNCSISAVLLDYQDYFDLTNSFIFSLIHHPVEDSDNCTMCAFIGDSVGAIQESIVALEASRKMWEDPNAIKKLEFWPQTSRLLFLYLMFVSAFVNIDKIYKYPPVKAFLDELFSKFDFSIEIEVIINMVNSWNRTEIMLAEIPGLTCKQIGARIGLSLRFLFNVVLEEVLDDA
;
A
#
# COMPACT_ATOMS: atom_id res chain seq x y z
N MET A 1 8.97 31.11 8.42
CA MET A 1 9.73 29.86 8.58
C MET A 1 9.21 28.92 7.49
N SER A 2 9.82 28.98 6.30
CA SER A 2 9.44 28.21 5.12
C SER A 2 10.32 26.96 5.06
N LEU A 3 9.72 25.79 5.31
CA LEU A 3 10.35 24.47 5.13
C LEU A 3 9.59 23.63 4.10
N LEU A 4 9.13 24.26 3.01
CA LEU A 4 8.56 23.57 1.84
C LEU A 4 9.24 24.08 0.56
N GLY A 5 10.57 24.15 0.60
CA GLY A 5 11.39 24.57 -0.52
C GLY A 5 12.17 23.38 -1.06
N ASN A 6 11.73 22.89 -2.22
CA ASN A 6 12.43 22.00 -3.15
C ASN A 6 12.38 20.49 -2.86
N ALA A 7 11.38 19.81 -3.45
CA ALA A 7 11.52 18.54 -4.19
C ALA A 7 10.18 17.92 -4.68
N PHE A 8 9.13 18.71 -4.96
CA PHE A 8 7.90 18.17 -5.58
C PHE A 8 7.90 18.39 -7.10
N ASN A 9 8.83 17.74 -7.80
CA ASN A 9 8.68 17.52 -9.24
C ASN A 9 8.04 16.14 -9.40
N SER A 10 6.72 16.05 -9.23
CA SER A 10 5.96 14.80 -9.35
C SER A 10 4.69 15.10 -10.14
N SER A 11 4.50 14.32 -11.20
CA SER A 11 3.30 14.31 -12.04
C SER A 11 2.04 14.09 -11.20
N ASN A 12 0.90 14.57 -11.70
CA ASN A 12 -0.40 14.26 -11.09
C ASN A 12 -0.53 12.75 -10.85
N CYS A 13 -1.01 12.35 -9.67
CA CYS A 13 -1.21 10.93 -9.36
C CYS A 13 -2.21 10.32 -10.35
N SER A 14 -1.76 9.35 -11.15
CA SER A 14 -2.58 8.70 -12.17
C SER A 14 -2.59 7.19 -11.98
N ILE A 15 -2.92 6.74 -10.78
CA ILE A 15 -2.99 5.32 -10.43
C ILE A 15 -3.97 4.60 -11.36
N SER A 16 -3.45 3.64 -12.12
CA SER A 16 -4.24 2.72 -12.93
C SER A 16 -4.05 1.28 -12.45
N ALA A 17 -5.16 0.57 -12.30
CA ALA A 17 -5.12 -0.86 -12.03
C ALA A 17 -4.64 -1.71 -13.23
N VAL A 18 -4.49 -1.09 -14.41
CA VAL A 18 -4.24 -1.79 -15.69
C VAL A 18 -2.89 -1.42 -16.31
N LEU A 19 -2.28 -0.30 -15.91
CA LEU A 19 -0.98 0.14 -16.42
C LEU A 19 0.12 -0.16 -15.40
N LEU A 20 1.36 -0.32 -15.86
CA LEU A 20 2.51 -0.52 -14.99
C LEU A 20 2.89 0.81 -14.33
N ASP A 21 2.41 1.02 -13.11
CA ASP A 21 2.54 2.28 -12.36
C ASP A 21 3.27 2.05 -11.03
N TYR A 22 4.36 1.26 -11.06
CA TYR A 22 5.10 0.84 -9.86
C TYR A 22 5.41 2.00 -8.90
N GLN A 23 5.97 3.10 -9.42
CA GLN A 23 6.40 4.24 -8.61
C GLN A 23 5.22 4.95 -7.95
N ASP A 24 4.08 5.09 -8.63
CA ASP A 24 2.90 5.75 -8.09
C ASP A 24 2.30 4.93 -6.94
N TYR A 25 2.27 3.60 -7.07
CA TYR A 25 1.85 2.69 -6.00
C TYR A 25 2.84 2.68 -4.84
N PHE A 26 4.15 2.66 -5.13
CA PHE A 26 5.19 2.80 -4.11
C PHE A 26 5.02 4.10 -3.32
N ASP A 27 4.94 5.24 -4.01
CA ASP A 27 4.85 6.57 -3.41
C ASP A 27 3.58 6.73 -2.57
N LEU A 28 2.44 6.23 -3.08
CA LEU A 28 1.17 6.21 -2.35
C LEU A 28 1.28 5.39 -1.07
N THR A 29 1.75 4.14 -1.18
CA THR A 29 1.79 3.23 -0.03
C THR A 29 2.84 3.65 0.98
N ASN A 30 4.03 4.08 0.56
CA ASN A 30 5.07 4.58 1.44
C ASN A 30 4.55 5.75 2.29
N SER A 31 3.95 6.76 1.64
CA SER A 31 3.44 7.94 2.34
C SER A 31 2.22 7.63 3.21
N PHE A 32 1.38 6.68 2.79
CA PHE A 32 0.29 6.14 3.61
C PHE A 32 0.82 5.53 4.90
N ILE A 33 1.76 4.60 4.82
CA ILE A 33 2.36 3.95 5.99
C ILE A 33 3.07 4.98 6.88
N PHE A 34 3.86 5.87 6.29
CA PHE A 34 4.58 6.92 7.03
C PHE A 34 3.65 7.77 7.88
N SER A 35 2.49 8.16 7.34
CA SER A 35 1.51 8.97 8.06
C SER A 35 0.80 8.24 9.21
N LEU A 36 0.85 6.91 9.24
CA LEU A 36 0.34 6.10 10.34
C LEU A 36 1.33 5.99 11.51
N ILE A 37 2.61 6.31 11.30
CA ILE A 37 3.63 6.18 12.34
C ILE A 37 3.41 7.21 13.45
N HIS A 38 3.44 6.76 14.71
CA HIS A 38 3.16 7.63 15.85
C HIS A 38 4.17 8.79 15.96
N HIS A 39 5.46 8.45 15.83
CA HIS A 39 6.61 9.37 15.83
C HIS A 39 7.46 9.13 14.57
N PRO A 40 7.08 9.72 13.42
CA PRO A 40 7.82 9.49 12.19
C PRO A 40 9.25 10.05 12.30
N VAL A 41 10.20 9.35 11.70
CA VAL A 41 11.53 9.89 11.37
C VAL A 41 11.38 11.17 10.53
N GLU A 42 12.39 12.06 10.51
CA GLU A 42 12.28 13.38 9.88
C GLU A 42 11.87 13.36 8.39
N ASP A 43 12.06 12.24 7.68
CA ASP A 43 11.71 12.10 6.25
C ASP A 43 11.10 10.72 5.94
N SER A 44 10.07 10.69 5.08
CA SER A 44 9.46 9.46 4.54
C SER A 44 10.45 8.63 3.75
N ASP A 45 11.43 9.28 3.10
CA ASP A 45 12.42 8.60 2.28
C ASP A 45 13.42 7.79 3.14
N ASN A 46 13.49 8.06 4.46
CA ASN A 46 14.31 7.32 5.42
C ASN A 46 13.55 6.24 6.20
N CYS A 47 12.24 6.10 5.97
CA CYS A 47 11.44 5.09 6.65
C CYS A 47 11.63 3.71 6.00
N THR A 48 12.51 2.88 6.56
CA THR A 48 12.82 1.53 6.05
C THR A 48 11.58 0.65 5.90
N MET A 49 10.68 0.68 6.88
CA MET A 49 9.42 -0.04 6.82
C MET A 49 8.52 0.48 5.70
N CYS A 50 8.42 1.79 5.53
CA CYS A 50 7.58 2.42 4.50
C CYS A 50 8.09 2.06 3.11
N ALA A 51 9.41 2.08 2.91
CA ALA A 51 10.05 1.61 1.69
C ALA A 51 9.79 0.12 1.44
N PHE A 52 9.97 -0.73 2.45
CA PHE A 52 9.73 -2.17 2.34
C PHE A 52 8.27 -2.51 1.93
N ILE A 53 7.29 -1.85 2.55
CA ILE A 53 5.87 -2.06 2.23
C ILE A 53 5.55 -1.44 0.87
N GLY A 54 6.05 -0.24 0.58
CA GLY A 54 5.89 0.42 -0.71
C GLY A 54 6.42 -0.43 -1.86
N ASP A 55 7.63 -0.97 -1.74
CA ASP A 55 8.26 -1.85 -2.72
C ASP A 55 7.43 -3.12 -2.93
N SER A 56 6.93 -3.70 -1.83
CA SER A 56 6.11 -4.90 -1.87
C SER A 56 4.78 -4.64 -2.58
N VAL A 57 4.13 -3.50 -2.35
CA VAL A 57 2.87 -3.13 -3.03
C VAL A 57 3.10 -2.81 -4.50
N GLY A 58 4.16 -2.09 -4.85
CA GLY A 58 4.54 -1.86 -6.24
C GLY A 58 4.78 -3.19 -6.98
N ALA A 59 5.50 -4.13 -6.36
CA ALA A 59 5.75 -5.44 -6.95
C ALA A 59 4.47 -6.30 -7.09
N ILE A 60 3.55 -6.20 -6.13
CA ILE A 60 2.22 -6.83 -6.25
C ILE A 60 1.48 -6.27 -7.46
N GLN A 61 1.50 -4.95 -7.63
CA GLN A 61 0.82 -4.27 -8.72
C GLN A 61 1.35 -4.73 -10.09
N GLU A 62 2.67 -4.73 -10.28
CA GLU A 62 3.28 -5.22 -11.52
C GLU A 62 2.91 -6.69 -11.78
N SER A 63 2.93 -7.51 -10.73
CA SER A 63 2.58 -8.94 -10.84
C SER A 63 1.11 -9.13 -11.24
N ILE A 64 0.19 -8.32 -10.69
CA ILE A 64 -1.23 -8.35 -11.05
C ILE A 64 -1.44 -7.89 -12.50
N VAL A 65 -0.79 -6.80 -12.93
CA VAL A 65 -0.87 -6.32 -14.31
C VAL A 65 -0.34 -7.37 -15.29
N ALA A 66 0.77 -8.04 -14.96
CA ALA A 66 1.31 -9.14 -15.77
C ALA A 66 0.35 -10.34 -15.83
N LEU A 67 -0.30 -10.69 -14.72
CA LEU A 67 -1.33 -11.74 -14.67
C LEU A 67 -2.55 -11.38 -15.52
N GLU A 68 -3.02 -10.14 -15.48
CA GLU A 68 -4.15 -9.70 -16.30
C GLU A 68 -3.77 -9.62 -17.80
N ALA A 69 -2.57 -9.13 -18.12
CA ALA A 69 -2.07 -9.12 -19.49
C ALA A 69 -1.94 -10.55 -20.06
N SER A 70 -1.65 -11.54 -19.20
CA SER A 70 -1.60 -12.95 -19.55
C SER A 70 -2.91 -13.71 -19.30
N ARG A 71 -4.01 -13.01 -19.00
CA ARG A 71 -5.31 -13.61 -18.66
C ARG A 71 -5.78 -14.70 -19.61
N LYS A 72 -5.78 -14.40 -20.92
CA LYS A 72 -6.17 -15.36 -21.96
C LYS A 72 -5.34 -16.65 -21.95
N MET A 73 -4.14 -16.63 -21.36
CA MET A 73 -3.27 -17.80 -21.28
C MET A 73 -3.70 -18.77 -20.18
N TRP A 74 -4.14 -18.26 -19.03
CA TRP A 74 -4.49 -19.09 -17.87
C TRP A 74 -6.00 -19.31 -17.71
N GLU A 75 -6.84 -18.45 -18.31
CA GLU A 75 -8.31 -18.60 -18.33
C GLU A 75 -8.78 -19.67 -19.32
N ASP A 76 -8.06 -19.89 -20.43
CA ASP A 76 -8.35 -20.99 -21.39
C ASP A 76 -7.31 -22.12 -21.28
N PRO A 77 -7.60 -23.19 -20.52
CA PRO A 77 -6.73 -24.36 -20.43
C PRO A 77 -6.45 -25.01 -21.78
N ASN A 78 -7.34 -24.86 -22.77
CA ASN A 78 -7.17 -25.47 -24.08
C ASN A 78 -6.06 -24.78 -24.89
N ALA A 79 -5.84 -23.48 -24.68
CA ALA A 79 -4.74 -22.74 -25.29
C ALA A 79 -3.37 -23.30 -24.87
N ILE A 80 -3.26 -23.80 -23.63
CA ILE A 80 -2.05 -24.45 -23.11
C ILE A 80 -1.96 -25.90 -23.56
N LYS A 81 -3.05 -26.66 -23.46
CA LYS A 81 -3.08 -28.11 -23.79
C LYS A 81 -2.80 -28.44 -25.26
N LYS A 82 -3.00 -27.48 -26.16
CA LYS A 82 -2.72 -27.64 -27.60
C LYS A 82 -1.25 -27.44 -27.97
N LEU A 83 -0.42 -26.99 -27.03
CA LEU A 83 1.01 -26.76 -27.24
C LEU A 83 1.79 -28.08 -27.17
N GLU A 84 2.95 -28.11 -27.83
CA GLU A 84 3.94 -29.17 -27.64
C GLU A 84 4.51 -29.15 -26.21
N PHE A 85 5.15 -30.24 -25.79
CA PHE A 85 5.64 -30.43 -24.43
C PHE A 85 6.48 -29.26 -23.87
N TRP A 86 7.47 -28.78 -24.64
CA TRP A 86 8.38 -27.71 -24.17
C TRP A 86 7.68 -26.34 -24.05
N PRO A 87 6.95 -25.85 -25.08
CA PRO A 87 6.17 -24.62 -24.94
C PRO A 87 5.10 -24.70 -23.84
N GLN A 88 4.44 -25.86 -23.69
CA GLN A 88 3.46 -26.07 -22.62
C GLN A 88 4.09 -25.90 -21.24
N THR A 89 5.22 -26.58 -21.01
CA THR A 89 5.95 -26.52 -19.74
C THR A 89 6.47 -25.12 -19.45
N SER A 90 7.06 -24.45 -20.43
CA SER A 90 7.56 -23.08 -20.28
C SER A 90 6.43 -22.10 -19.93
N ARG A 91 5.25 -22.25 -20.56
CA ARG A 91 4.11 -21.38 -20.28
C ARG A 91 3.51 -21.61 -18.91
N LEU A 92 3.41 -22.87 -18.47
CA LEU A 92 2.98 -23.19 -17.11
C LEU A 92 3.97 -22.66 -16.06
N LEU A 93 5.28 -22.80 -16.31
CA LEU A 93 6.32 -22.26 -15.42
C LEU A 93 6.25 -20.73 -15.34
N PHE A 94 6.05 -20.05 -16.47
CA PHE A 94 5.89 -18.59 -16.53
C PHE A 94 4.68 -18.12 -15.70
N LEU A 95 3.52 -18.76 -15.88
CA LEU A 95 2.32 -18.48 -15.07
C LEU A 95 2.58 -18.72 -13.58
N TYR A 96 3.21 -19.85 -13.24
CA TYR A 96 3.57 -20.17 -11.87
C TYR A 96 4.44 -19.08 -11.24
N LEU A 97 5.49 -18.62 -11.93
CA LEU A 97 6.37 -17.57 -11.43
C LEU A 97 5.64 -16.23 -11.22
N MET A 98 4.70 -15.86 -12.10
CA MET A 98 3.90 -14.63 -11.91
C MET A 98 2.99 -14.72 -10.68
N PHE A 99 2.28 -15.84 -10.49
CA PHE A 99 1.49 -16.04 -9.28
C PHE A 99 2.35 -16.04 -8.02
N VAL A 100 3.50 -16.75 -8.04
CA VAL A 100 4.44 -16.77 -6.91
C VAL A 100 4.95 -15.36 -6.59
N SER A 101 5.30 -14.55 -7.59
CA SER A 101 5.73 -13.16 -7.38
C SER A 101 4.68 -12.33 -6.65
N ALA A 102 3.41 -12.41 -7.07
CA ALA A 102 2.32 -11.71 -6.39
C ALA A 102 2.15 -12.20 -4.94
N PHE A 103 2.04 -13.51 -4.74
CA PHE A 103 1.76 -14.08 -3.42
C PHE A 103 2.94 -13.95 -2.43
N VAL A 104 4.19 -14.03 -2.89
CA VAL A 104 5.36 -13.84 -2.02
C VAL A 104 5.39 -12.40 -1.48
N ASN A 105 5.06 -11.40 -2.28
CA ASN A 105 5.03 -10.02 -1.80
C ASN A 105 3.82 -9.75 -0.88
N ILE A 106 2.67 -10.37 -1.13
CA ILE A 106 1.54 -10.34 -0.17
C ILE A 106 1.95 -10.99 1.16
N ASP A 107 2.57 -12.17 1.11
CA ASP A 107 3.01 -12.92 2.28
C ASP A 107 4.08 -12.15 3.08
N LYS A 108 5.01 -11.46 2.41
CA LYS A 108 5.99 -10.55 3.03
C LYS A 108 5.31 -9.45 3.85
N ILE A 109 4.32 -8.76 3.28
CA ILE A 109 3.58 -7.71 3.98
C ILE A 109 2.84 -8.29 5.20
N TYR A 110 2.12 -9.39 5.01
CA TYR A 110 1.30 -9.98 6.08
C TYR A 110 2.14 -10.56 7.24
N LYS A 111 3.31 -11.11 6.94
CA LYS A 111 4.23 -11.63 7.95
C LYS A 111 5.09 -10.56 8.62
N TYR A 112 5.05 -9.31 8.14
CA TYR A 112 5.80 -8.23 8.73
C TYR A 112 5.17 -7.85 10.09
N PRO A 113 5.87 -8.03 11.23
CA PRO A 113 5.25 -7.94 12.55
C PRO A 113 4.53 -6.60 12.84
N PRO A 114 5.10 -5.42 12.49
CA PRO A 114 4.42 -4.14 12.67
C PRO A 114 3.10 -4.03 11.92
N VAL A 115 3.04 -4.54 10.68
CA VAL A 115 1.81 -4.55 9.88
C VAL A 115 0.77 -5.47 10.50
N LYS A 116 1.19 -6.65 10.97
CA LYS A 116 0.27 -7.57 11.63
C LYS A 116 -0.33 -6.97 12.90
N ALA A 117 0.50 -6.36 13.76
CA ALA A 117 0.03 -5.69 14.97
C ALA A 117 -0.94 -4.56 14.64
N PHE A 118 -0.64 -3.75 13.62
CA PHE A 118 -1.53 -2.70 13.13
C PHE A 118 -2.87 -3.25 12.63
N LEU A 119 -2.87 -4.34 11.86
CA LEU A 119 -4.10 -4.96 11.36
C LEU A 119 -4.94 -5.55 12.49
N ASP A 120 -4.30 -6.20 13.47
CA ASP A 120 -4.97 -6.73 14.65
C ASP A 120 -5.62 -5.59 15.47
N GLU A 121 -4.91 -4.46 15.66
CA GLU A 121 -5.46 -3.27 16.31
C GLU A 121 -6.62 -2.67 15.50
N LEU A 122 -6.44 -2.49 14.18
CA LEU A 122 -7.46 -1.94 13.29
C LEU A 122 -8.74 -2.81 13.33
N PHE A 123 -8.61 -4.13 13.20
CA PHE A 123 -9.75 -5.03 13.25
C PHE A 123 -10.42 -5.08 14.62
N SER A 124 -9.67 -4.86 15.70
CA SER A 124 -10.27 -4.72 17.03
C SER A 124 -11.24 -3.54 17.11
N LYS A 125 -11.01 -2.46 16.34
CA LYS A 125 -11.92 -1.30 16.28
C LYS A 125 -13.24 -1.60 15.54
N PHE A 126 -13.28 -2.66 14.75
CA PHE A 126 -14.49 -3.08 14.00
C PHE A 126 -15.31 -4.16 14.73
N ASP A 127 -14.88 -4.62 15.92
CA ASP A 127 -15.71 -5.51 16.73
C ASP A 127 -16.92 -4.73 17.28
N PHE A 128 -18.13 -5.23 17.02
CA PHE A 128 -19.44 -4.54 17.13
C PHE A 128 -19.78 -3.97 18.53
N SER A 129 -18.95 -4.23 19.54
CA SER A 129 -19.09 -3.65 20.88
C SER A 129 -18.54 -2.21 21.00
N ILE A 130 -17.82 -1.69 19.99
CA ILE A 130 -17.05 -0.43 20.05
C ILE A 130 -17.64 0.67 19.11
N GLU A 131 -18.76 0.43 18.44
CA GLU A 131 -19.36 1.39 17.47
C GLU A 131 -19.52 2.82 18.02
N ILE A 132 -19.90 2.96 19.31
CA ILE A 132 -20.08 4.27 19.94
C ILE A 132 -18.75 5.03 20.07
N GLU A 133 -17.65 4.35 20.39
CA GLU A 133 -16.34 4.99 20.54
C GLU A 133 -15.79 5.46 19.18
N VAL A 134 -15.96 4.66 18.12
CA VAL A 134 -15.57 5.05 16.75
C VAL A 134 -16.37 6.26 16.29
N ILE A 135 -17.69 6.29 16.54
CA ILE A 135 -18.54 7.44 16.19
C ILE A 135 -18.11 8.69 16.97
N ILE A 136 -17.87 8.58 18.28
CA ILE A 136 -17.41 9.70 19.11
C ILE A 136 -16.05 10.21 18.65
N ASN A 137 -15.10 9.32 18.37
CA ASN A 137 -13.77 9.67 17.86
C ASN A 137 -13.86 10.33 16.48
N MET A 138 -14.69 9.79 15.58
CA MET A 138 -14.94 10.37 14.26
C MET A 138 -15.51 11.78 14.35
N VAL A 139 -16.51 12.02 15.20
CA VAL A 139 -17.11 13.36 15.40
C VAL A 139 -16.12 14.34 16.04
N ASN A 140 -15.37 13.89 17.06
CA ASN A 140 -14.40 14.73 17.78
C ASN A 140 -13.16 15.05 16.94
N SER A 141 -12.81 14.15 16.01
CA SER A 141 -11.67 14.32 15.10
C SER A 141 -12.07 14.99 13.79
N TRP A 142 -13.36 15.05 13.42
CA TRP A 142 -13.83 15.54 12.12
C TRP A 142 -13.25 16.91 11.75
N ASN A 143 -13.36 17.88 12.66
CA ASN A 143 -12.83 19.24 12.42
C ASN A 143 -11.31 19.26 12.26
N ARG A 144 -10.57 18.37 12.94
CA ARG A 144 -9.12 18.25 12.81
C ARG A 144 -8.73 17.57 11.50
N THR A 145 -9.48 16.55 11.10
CA THR A 145 -9.29 15.85 9.83
C THR A 145 -9.56 16.80 8.66
N GLU A 146 -10.61 17.62 8.72
CA GLU A 146 -10.94 18.58 7.66
C GLU A 146 -9.82 19.63 7.45
N ILE A 147 -9.30 20.21 8.54
CA ILE A 147 -8.20 21.19 8.45
C ILE A 147 -6.93 20.53 7.88
N MET A 148 -6.55 19.34 8.37
CA MET A 148 -5.40 18.59 7.85
C MET A 148 -5.53 18.24 6.37
N LEU A 149 -6.73 17.80 5.94
CA LEU A 149 -6.99 17.44 4.55
C LEU A 149 -6.98 18.67 3.62
N ALA A 150 -7.31 19.85 4.15
CA ALA A 150 -7.20 21.10 3.41
C ALA A 150 -5.74 21.56 3.21
N GLU A 151 -4.83 21.22 4.13
CA GLU A 151 -3.43 21.66 4.11
C GLU A 151 -2.51 20.80 3.23
N ILE A 152 -2.74 19.48 3.16
CA ILE A 152 -1.96 18.60 2.27
C ILE A 152 -2.54 18.73 0.87
N PRO A 153 -1.83 19.12 -0.20
CA PRO A 153 -2.40 19.18 -1.55
C PRO A 153 -2.73 17.77 -2.05
N GLY A 154 -3.78 17.55 -2.85
CA GLY A 154 -4.17 16.20 -3.31
C GLY A 154 -3.62 15.83 -4.69
N LEU A 155 -2.44 16.33 -5.06
CA LEU A 155 -1.98 16.32 -6.45
C LEU A 155 -1.07 15.14 -6.77
N THR A 156 -0.19 14.76 -5.85
CA THR A 156 0.76 13.65 -6.04
C THR A 156 0.35 12.40 -5.28
N CYS A 157 0.81 11.22 -5.71
CA CYS A 157 0.48 9.96 -5.04
C CYS A 157 1.00 9.92 -3.60
N LYS A 158 2.18 10.51 -3.35
CA LYS A 158 2.70 10.72 -1.98
C LYS A 158 1.70 11.47 -1.11
N GLN A 159 1.18 12.59 -1.61
CA GLN A 159 0.24 13.41 -0.83
C GLN A 159 -1.11 12.72 -0.60
N ILE A 160 -1.63 12.01 -1.61
CA ILE A 160 -2.86 11.22 -1.47
C ILE A 160 -2.67 10.12 -0.43
N GLY A 161 -1.54 9.39 -0.48
CA GLY A 161 -1.19 8.38 0.51
C GLY A 161 -1.19 8.94 1.93
N ALA A 162 -0.47 10.05 2.14
CA ALA A 162 -0.41 10.73 3.45
C ALA A 162 -1.80 11.17 3.95
N ARG A 163 -2.66 11.70 3.07
CA ARG A 163 -4.04 12.08 3.42
C ARG A 163 -4.85 10.87 3.90
N ILE A 164 -4.75 9.74 3.20
CA ILE A 164 -5.49 8.52 3.55
C ILE A 164 -5.02 8.00 4.91
N GLY A 165 -3.70 7.91 5.13
CA GLY A 165 -3.19 7.36 6.39
C GLY A 165 -3.44 8.27 7.58
N LEU A 166 -3.28 9.60 7.45
CA LEU A 166 -3.71 10.53 8.50
C LEU A 166 -5.20 10.42 8.81
N SER A 167 -6.04 10.32 7.78
CA SER A 167 -7.49 10.16 7.97
C SER A 167 -7.79 8.89 8.76
N LEU A 168 -7.15 7.77 8.40
CA LEU A 168 -7.32 6.50 9.09
C LEU A 168 -6.86 6.60 10.55
N ARG A 169 -5.69 7.19 10.80
CA ARG A 169 -5.15 7.43 12.15
C ARG A 169 -6.11 8.23 13.00
N PHE A 170 -6.68 9.33 12.49
CA PHE A 170 -7.59 10.18 13.28
C PHE A 170 -8.98 9.59 13.47
N LEU A 171 -9.50 8.89 12.47
CA LEU A 171 -10.84 8.29 12.54
C LEU A 171 -10.88 7.10 13.49
N PHE A 172 -9.85 6.24 13.44
CA PHE A 172 -9.82 4.99 14.21
C PHE A 172 -8.90 5.04 15.44
N ASN A 173 -8.16 6.15 15.62
CA ASN A 173 -7.14 6.30 16.65
C ASN A 173 -6.13 5.14 16.66
N VAL A 174 -5.72 4.72 15.46
CA VAL A 174 -4.74 3.65 15.24
C VAL A 174 -3.41 4.25 14.84
N VAL A 175 -2.32 3.67 15.31
CA VAL A 175 -0.97 4.09 14.95
C VAL A 175 -0.08 2.90 14.71
N LEU A 176 0.95 3.12 13.90
CA LEU A 176 1.95 2.10 13.63
C LEU A 176 3.20 2.40 14.46
N GLU A 177 3.63 1.42 15.26
CA GLU A 177 4.89 1.50 15.99
C GLU A 177 6.03 1.08 15.07
N GLU A 178 6.98 1.99 14.86
CA GLU A 178 8.19 1.66 14.12
C GLU A 178 9.08 0.78 14.98
N VAL A 179 9.40 -0.42 14.49
CA VAL A 179 10.44 -1.25 15.09
C VAL A 179 11.77 -0.68 14.62
N LEU A 180 12.39 0.10 15.50
CA LEU A 180 13.79 0.45 15.32
C LEU A 180 14.58 -0.85 15.49
N ASP A 181 15.14 -1.36 14.39
CA ASP A 181 16.15 -2.41 14.48
C ASP A 181 17.34 -1.79 15.24
N ASP A 182 17.44 -2.11 16.55
CA ASP A 182 18.63 -1.84 17.35
C ASP A 182 19.80 -2.61 16.70
N ALA A 183 20.54 -1.93 15.83
CA ALA A 183 21.75 -2.41 15.18
C ALA A 183 22.91 -2.56 16.17
#